data_AF-A0A7V9PYK1-F1
#
_entry.id   AF-A0A7V9PYK1-F1
#
_cell.length_a   1.000
_cell.length_b   1.000
_cell.length_c   1.000
_cell.angle_alpha   90.00
_cell.angle_beta   90.00
_cell.angle_gamma   90.00
#
_symmetry.space_group_name_H-M   'P 1'
#
loop_
_entity.id
_entity.type
_entity.pdbx_description
1 polymer ?
#
loop_
_entity_poly.entity_id
_entity_poly.type
_entity_poly.pdbx_seq_one_letter_code
_entity_poly.pdbx_strand_id
1 'polypeptide(L)' 'MEEESKPDADDERPPICPACGVTMGIIVDKDGVTRYVCLECGFSDEMTPSRATDG' A
#
# COMPACT_ATOMS: atom_id res chain seq x y z
N MET A 1 12.09 -12.50 -35.92
CA MET A 1 12.39 -12.65 -34.50
C MET A 1 11.08 -12.42 -33.79
N GLU A 2 10.43 -13.50 -33.37
CA GLU A 2 9.30 -13.43 -32.44
C GLU A 2 9.90 -12.98 -31.10
N GLU A 3 9.71 -11.72 -30.75
CA GLU A 3 10.08 -11.22 -29.42
C GLU A 3 8.94 -11.57 -28.48
N GLU A 4 9.11 -12.70 -27.81
CA GLU A 4 8.23 -13.25 -26.79
C GLU A 4 7.91 -12.20 -25.72
N SER A 5 6.65 -11.77 -25.76
CA SER A 5 5.84 -11.27 -24.65
C SER A 5 6.34 -11.76 -23.28
N LYS A 6 6.99 -10.88 -22.52
CA LYS A 6 6.96 -10.95 -21.06
C LYS A 6 5.91 -9.95 -20.62
N PRO A 7 4.72 -10.34 -20.14
CA PRO A 7 3.95 -9.40 -19.35
C PRO A 7 4.84 -9.09 -18.15
N ASP A 8 5.33 -7.86 -18.08
CA ASP A 8 6.10 -7.35 -16.96
C ASP A 8 5.41 -7.80 -15.68
N ALA A 9 6.07 -8.74 -15.01
CA ALA A 9 5.64 -9.21 -13.73
C ALA A 9 5.64 -7.98 -12.83
N ASP A 10 4.45 -7.65 -12.34
CA ASP A 10 4.32 -7.01 -11.05
C ASP A 10 5.06 -5.66 -10.98
N ASP A 11 4.37 -4.58 -11.38
CA ASP A 11 4.71 -3.22 -10.93
C ASP A 11 4.47 -3.18 -9.40
N GLU A 12 5.30 -3.90 -8.62
CA GLU A 12 5.34 -3.98 -7.15
C GLU A 12 5.78 -2.64 -6.53
N ARG A 13 5.65 -1.54 -7.28
CA ARG A 13 5.87 -0.23 -6.70
C ARG A 13 4.77 -0.03 -5.66
N PRO A 14 5.13 0.27 -4.41
CA PRO A 14 4.14 0.58 -3.42
C PRO A 14 3.27 1.74 -3.92
N PRO A 15 1.95 1.68 -3.69
CA PRO A 15 1.05 2.75 -4.11
C PRO A 15 1.48 4.08 -3.52
N ILE A 16 1.16 5.16 -4.22
CA ILE A 16 1.35 6.52 -3.70
C ILE A 16 0.21 6.83 -2.71
N CYS A 17 0.56 7.39 -1.57
CA CYS A 17 -0.40 7.79 -0.55
C CYS A 17 -1.33 8.88 -1.11
N PRO A 18 -2.66 8.67 -1.15
CA PRO A 18 -3.59 9.66 -1.67
C PRO A 18 -3.72 10.91 -0.78
N ALA A 19 -3.28 10.85 0.48
CA ALA A 19 -3.37 11.96 1.42
C ALA A 19 -2.23 12.99 1.27
N CYS A 20 -1.01 12.53 0.97
CA CYS A 20 0.18 13.40 0.95
C CYS A 20 1.08 13.23 -0.28
N GLY A 21 0.83 12.26 -1.16
CA GLY A 21 1.56 12.09 -2.42
C GLY A 21 2.92 11.38 -2.31
N VAL A 22 3.27 10.85 -1.14
CA VAL A 22 4.51 10.08 -0.93
C VAL A 22 4.27 8.58 -1.11
N THR A 23 5.32 7.81 -1.41
CA THR A 23 5.24 6.36 -1.53
C THR A 23 4.84 5.69 -0.22
N MET A 24 3.86 4.80 -0.26
CA MET A 24 3.42 4.04 0.93
C MET A 24 4.43 2.96 1.31
N GLY A 25 4.50 2.64 2.60
CA GLY A 25 5.24 1.49 3.11
C GLY A 25 4.35 0.27 3.26
N ILE A 26 4.96 -0.92 3.27
CA ILE A 26 4.30 -2.19 3.56
C ILE A 26 4.67 -2.59 4.98
N ILE A 27 3.67 -2.85 5.83
CA ILE A 27 3.87 -3.43 7.15
C ILE A 27 3.23 -4.82 7.17
N VAL A 28 3.93 -5.78 7.77
CA VAL A 28 3.44 -7.14 7.99
C VAL A 28 3.14 -7.30 9.47
N ASP A 29 1.89 -7.61 9.79
CA ASP A 29 1.46 -7.87 11.16
C ASP A 29 1.92 -9.21 11.71
N LYS A 30 1.76 -9.38 13.02
CA LYS A 30 2.01 -10.65 13.71
C LYS A 30 1.17 -11.81 13.14
N ASP A 31 0.00 -11.50 12.59
CA ASP A 31 -0.89 -12.45 11.94
C ASP A 31 -0.50 -12.74 10.47
N GLY A 32 0.57 -12.12 9.96
CA GLY A 32 1.03 -12.26 8.58
C GLY A 32 0.23 -11.46 7.56
N VAL A 33 -0.61 -10.52 8.01
CA VAL A 33 -1.40 -9.63 7.15
C VAL A 33 -0.51 -8.49 6.68
N THR A 34 -0.38 -8.32 5.36
CA THR A 34 0.29 -7.19 4.72
C THR A 34 -0.65 -6.01 4.61
N ARG A 35 -0.20 -4.84 5.08
CA ARG A 35 -0.96 -3.58 5.06
C ARG A 35 -0.13 -2.47 4.44
N TYR A 36 -0.77 -1.66 3.59
CA TYR A 36 -0.15 -0.45 3.05
C TYR A 36 -0.44 0.73 3.99
N VAL A 37 0.61 1.34 4.50
CA VAL A 37 0.51 2.51 5.39
C VAL A 37 1.51 3.58 4.96
N CYS A 38 1.07 4.83 4.98
CA CYS A 38 1.94 5.97 4.78
C CYS A 38 2.75 6.24 6.05
N LEU A 39 4.07 6.11 5.95
CA LEU A 39 4.99 6.34 7.07
C LEU A 39 5.17 7.84 7.40
N GLU A 40 4.76 8.73 6.50
CA GLU A 40 4.86 10.19 6.70
C GLU A 40 3.64 10.76 7.42
N CYS A 41 2.41 10.44 6.95
CA CYS A 41 1.18 11.01 7.48
C CYS A 41 0.33 10.03 8.30
N GLY A 42 0.69 8.74 8.32
CA GLY A 42 -0.07 7.70 9.04
C GLY A 42 -1.32 7.19 8.32
N PHE A 43 -1.57 7.60 7.08
CA PHE A 43 -2.73 7.12 6.31
C PHE A 43 -2.59 5.63 5.94
N SER A 44 -3.57 4.80 6.29
CA SER A 44 -3.65 3.40 5.91
C SER A 44 -4.97 3.09 5.20
N ASP A 45 -4.91 2.35 4.09
CA ASP A 45 -6.07 1.89 3.31
C ASP A 45 -6.76 0.69 3.97
N GLU A 46 -6.76 0.64 5.29
CA GLU A 46 -7.54 -0.35 6.01
C GLU A 46 -8.97 0.15 6.08
N MET A 47 -9.77 -0.20 5.07
CA MET A 47 -11.21 0.05 5.04
C MET A 47 -11.91 -0.77 6.14
N THR A 48 -11.67 -0.44 7.42
CA THR A 48 -12.52 -0.87 8.53
C THR A 48 -13.24 0.37 9.07
N PRO A 49 -14.56 0.49 8.90
CA PRO A 49 -15.32 1.58 9.48
C PRO A 49 -15.51 1.32 10.98
N SER A 50 -14.46 1.52 11.79
CA SER A 50 -14.62 1.16 13.22
C SER A 50 -13.75 1.87 14.23
N ARG A 51 -13.06 2.99 13.92
CA ARG A 51 -12.50 3.87 14.97
C ARG A 51 -12.00 5.25 14.51
N ALA A 52 -12.88 6.05 13.91
CA ALA A 52 -12.78 7.51 14.05
C ALA A 52 -13.50 7.90 15.36
N THR A 53 -12.87 7.62 16.50
CA THR A 53 -13.24 8.25 17.77
C THR A 53 -11.96 8.86 18.34
N ASP A 54 -11.84 10.18 18.22
CA ASP A 54 -11.36 11.14 19.24
C ASP A 54 -10.71 12.35 18.58
N GLY A 55 -11.31 13.52 18.82
CA GLY A 55 -10.93 14.82 18.27
C GLY A 55 -12.13 15.73 18.08
#